data_AF-A0A7X6DB11-F1
#
_entry.id   AF-A0A7X6DB11-F1
#
_cell.length_a   1.000
_cell.length_b   1.000
_cell.length_c   1.000
_cell.angle_alpha   90.00
_cell.angle_beta   90.00
_cell.angle_gamma   90.00
#
_symmetry.space_group_name_H-M   'P 1'
#
loop_
_entity.id
_entity.type
_entity.pdbx_description
1 polymer ?
#
loop_
_entity_poly.entity_id
_entity_poly.type
_entity_poly.pdbx_seq_one_letter_code
_entity_poly.pdbx_strand_id
1 'polypeptide(L)'
;MAIGNPQLAELLKKQLQDEKVEQVEVKENTVESVETTSEEEVTEKQTEAVETTSIELPSLKKQENRKPYPFTLKPSVRKKITKLAKENGYKSASAFVNDVFESL
;
A
#
# COMPACT_ATOMS: atom_id res chain seq x y z
N MET A 1 -17.49 49.81 -41.55
CA MET A 1 -16.37 49.02 -40.99
C MET A 1 -16.70 48.72 -39.54
N ALA A 2 -17.07 47.49 -39.20
CA ALA A 2 -17.32 47.10 -37.81
C ALA A 2 -15.98 46.75 -37.16
N ILE A 3 -15.48 47.61 -36.28
CA ILE A 3 -14.26 47.36 -35.50
C ILE A 3 -14.68 46.45 -34.35
N GLY A 4 -14.56 45.14 -34.56
CA GLY A 4 -14.74 44.15 -33.50
C GLY A 4 -13.72 44.39 -32.41
N ASN A 5 -14.20 44.62 -31.18
CA ASN A 5 -13.34 44.86 -30.01
C ASN A 5 -12.57 43.56 -29.67
N PRO A 6 -11.22 43.53 -29.82
CA PRO A 6 -10.43 42.30 -29.69
C PRO A 6 -10.36 41.77 -28.23
N GLN A 7 -10.61 42.63 -27.25
CA GLN A 7 -10.56 42.28 -25.82
C GLN A 7 -11.61 41.23 -25.41
N LEU A 8 -12.78 41.23 -26.05
CA LEU A 8 -13.85 40.27 -25.71
C LEU A 8 -13.51 38.85 -26.17
N ALA A 9 -12.75 38.71 -27.26
CA ALA A 9 -12.32 37.43 -27.80
C ALA A 9 -11.22 36.76 -26.95
N GLU A 10 -10.36 37.56 -26.31
CA GLU A 10 -9.33 37.05 -25.40
C GLU A 10 -9.93 36.60 -24.06
N LEU A 11 -10.91 37.34 -23.53
CA LEU A 11 -11.59 36.96 -22.29
C LEU A 11 -12.36 35.62 -22.44
N LEU A 12 -12.98 35.40 -23.61
CA LEU A 12 -13.67 34.14 -23.91
C LEU A 12 -12.68 32.97 -24.08
N LYS A 13 -11.50 33.21 -24.68
CA LYS A 13 -10.44 32.20 -24.80
C LYS A 13 -9.84 31.83 -23.45
N LYS A 14 -9.73 32.77 -22.51
CA LYS A 14 -9.22 32.51 -21.16
C LYS A 14 -10.19 31.66 -20.35
N GLN A 15 -11.49 31.98 -20.39
CA GLN A 15 -12.53 31.19 -19.72
C GLN A 15 -12.60 29.73 -20.22
N LEU A 16 -12.43 29.50 -21.52
CA LEU A 16 -12.40 28.14 -22.07
C LEU A 16 -11.10 27.37 -21.77
N GLN A 17 -10.01 28.04 -21.39
CA GLN A 17 -8.77 27.37 -21.00
C GLN A 17 -8.82 26.87 -19.55
N ASP A 18 -9.46 27.62 -18.66
CA ASP A 18 -9.59 27.25 -17.25
C ASP A 18 -10.56 26.06 -17.04
N GLU A 19 -11.57 25.89 -17.90
CA GLU A 19 -12.49 24.74 -17.86
C GLU A 19 -11.87 23.44 -18.45
N LYS A 20 -10.83 23.55 -19.28
CA LYS A 20 -10.19 22.40 -19.94
C LYS A 20 -9.07 21.74 -19.10
N VAL A 21 -8.76 22.25 -17.90
CA VAL A 21 -7.72 21.66 -17.02
C VAL A 21 -8.26 20.50 -16.17
N GLU A 22 -9.58 20.28 -16.11
CA GLU A 22 -10.17 19.16 -15.37
C GLU A 22 -10.68 18.05 -16.30
N GLN A 23 -9.83 17.55 -17.20
CA GLN A 23 -9.90 16.17 -17.69
C GLN A 23 -8.67 15.75 -18.51
N VAL A 24 -7.97 14.75 -17.98
CA VAL A 24 -7.03 13.81 -18.62
C VAL A 24 -5.62 14.34 -18.95
N GLU A 25 -4.64 13.97 -18.11
CA GLU A 25 -3.41 13.37 -18.66
C GLU A 25 -2.83 12.33 -17.70
N VAL A 26 -3.00 11.08 -18.14
CA VAL A 26 -2.29 9.89 -17.67
C VAL A 26 -0.84 10.06 -18.13
N LYS A 27 0.13 10.10 -17.21
CA LYS A 27 1.54 9.90 -17.55
C LYS A 27 2.08 8.68 -16.83
N GLU A 28 2.18 7.62 -17.62
CA GLU A 28 3.30 6.68 -17.68
C GLU A 28 3.95 6.30 -16.35
N ASN A 29 3.33 5.27 -15.79
CA ASN A 29 3.96 4.02 -15.43
C ASN A 29 5.35 3.75 -16.08
N THR A 30 6.41 4.33 -15.54
CA THR A 30 7.74 3.68 -15.54
C THR A 30 7.80 2.81 -14.30
N VAL A 31 7.27 1.60 -14.40
CA VAL A 31 7.62 0.52 -13.46
C VAL A 31 8.97 0.00 -13.89
N GLU A 32 9.97 0.52 -13.19
CA GLU A 32 11.27 -0.12 -13.01
C GLU A 32 11.03 -1.58 -12.61
N SER A 33 11.47 -2.48 -13.49
CA SER A 33 11.54 -3.90 -13.25
C SER A 33 12.59 -4.13 -12.16
N VAL A 34 12.14 -4.27 -10.91
CA VAL A 34 12.98 -4.83 -9.86
C VAL A 34 12.52 -6.27 -9.68
N GLU A 35 13.15 -7.14 -10.46
CA GLU A 35 13.23 -8.56 -10.19
C GLU A 35 13.86 -8.72 -8.80
N THR A 36 13.05 -8.96 -7.77
CA THR A 36 13.60 -9.63 -6.58
C THR A 36 13.67 -11.11 -6.92
N THR A 37 14.73 -11.44 -7.65
CA THR A 37 15.23 -12.78 -7.85
C THR A 37 15.53 -13.35 -6.46
N SER A 38 14.84 -14.45 -6.19
CA SER A 38 15.23 -15.45 -5.20
C SER A 38 16.67 -15.88 -5.46
N GLU A 39 17.57 -15.63 -4.53
CA GLU A 39 18.79 -16.42 -4.36
C GLU A 39 19.11 -16.55 -2.87
N GLU A 40 19.20 -17.81 -2.49
CA GLU A 40 19.62 -18.38 -1.23
C GLU A 40 21.15 -18.30 -1.16
N GLU A 41 21.71 -17.76 -0.08
CA GLU A 41 23.08 -18.12 0.30
C GLU A 41 23.25 -18.15 1.82
N VAL A 42 23.60 -19.35 2.28
CA VAL A 42 24.08 -19.73 3.60
C VAL A 42 25.50 -19.20 3.77
N THR A 43 25.84 -18.62 4.93
CA THR A 43 27.22 -18.72 5.41
C THR A 43 27.30 -18.74 6.93
N GLU A 44 27.64 -19.92 7.44
CA GLU A 44 28.12 -20.17 8.79
C GLU A 44 29.43 -19.42 9.08
N LYS A 45 29.64 -19.05 10.36
CA LYS A 45 30.92 -19.28 11.07
C LYS A 45 30.73 -19.25 12.59
N GLN A 46 31.19 -20.33 13.23
CA GLN A 46 31.38 -20.56 14.68
C GLN A 46 32.39 -19.53 15.26
N THR A 47 32.45 -19.18 16.55
CA THR A 47 32.73 -19.98 17.77
C THR A 47 32.65 -19.05 19.01
N GLU A 48 32.12 -19.51 20.15
CA GLU A 48 32.81 -19.54 21.46
C GLU A 48 31.90 -20.11 22.56
N ALA A 49 32.49 -20.95 23.41
CA ALA A 49 31.83 -21.68 24.48
C ALA A 49 31.86 -20.88 25.80
N VAL A 50 30.71 -20.81 26.49
CA VAL A 50 30.64 -20.47 27.93
C VAL A 50 29.56 -21.35 28.59
N GLU A 51 29.92 -21.92 29.73
CA GLU A 51 29.21 -22.96 30.48
C GLU A 51 27.84 -22.51 31.02
N THR A 52 26.90 -23.45 30.99
CA THR A 52 25.45 -23.26 31.15
C THR A 52 24.98 -23.51 32.59
N THR A 53 24.40 -22.50 33.24
CA THR A 53 23.33 -22.71 34.22
C THR A 53 21.99 -22.70 33.46
N SER A 54 21.46 -23.89 33.16
CA SER A 54 20.23 -24.03 32.37
C SER A 54 19.01 -23.71 33.23
N ILE A 55 18.52 -22.48 33.14
CA ILE A 55 17.20 -22.08 33.64
C ILE A 55 16.19 -22.50 32.57
N GLU A 56 15.32 -23.47 32.86
CA GLU A 56 14.22 -23.82 31.96
C GLU A 56 13.15 -22.71 32.01
N LEU A 57 13.22 -21.78 31.05
CA LEU A 57 12.15 -20.82 30.84
C LEU A 57 10.92 -21.50 30.22
N PRO A 58 9.70 -21.11 30.62
CA PRO A 58 8.48 -21.65 30.04
C PRO A 58 8.48 -21.47 28.52
N SER A 59 8.28 -22.57 27.79
CA SER A 59 8.30 -22.55 26.33
C SER A 59 7.24 -21.60 25.80
N LEU A 60 7.67 -20.55 25.11
CA LEU A 60 6.77 -19.60 24.45
C LEU A 60 5.89 -20.39 23.48
N LYS A 61 4.56 -20.31 23.66
CA LYS A 61 3.61 -20.94 22.73
C LYS A 61 3.95 -20.47 21.32
N LYS A 62 4.11 -21.41 20.40
CA LYS A 62 4.51 -21.14 19.02
C LYS A 62 3.36 -20.42 18.31
N GLN A 63 3.44 -19.10 18.20
CA GLN A 63 2.51 -18.31 17.41
C GLN A 63 2.84 -18.48 15.92
N GLU A 64 1.82 -18.60 15.07
CA GLU A 64 2.03 -18.65 13.63
C GLU A 64 2.62 -17.33 13.11
N ASN A 65 3.67 -17.43 12.31
CA ASN A 65 4.25 -16.27 11.65
C ASN A 65 3.36 -15.83 10.49
N ARG A 66 3.09 -14.53 10.42
CA ARG A 66 2.35 -13.92 9.31
C ARG A 66 3.10 -14.11 7.99
N LYS A 67 2.41 -14.63 6.98
CA LYS A 67 2.89 -14.67 5.59
C LYS A 67 2.15 -13.65 4.73
N PRO A 68 2.80 -13.03 3.74
CA PRO A 68 2.12 -12.16 2.79
C PRO A 68 1.30 -13.02 1.81
N TYR A 69 0.00 -12.73 1.70
CA TYR A 69 -0.89 -13.35 0.72
C TYR A 69 -1.46 -12.27 -0.19
N PRO A 70 -1.08 -12.24 -1.49
CA PRO A 70 -1.67 -11.30 -2.43
C PRO A 70 -3.11 -11.72 -2.74
N PHE A 71 -4.03 -10.78 -2.63
CA PHE A 71 -5.43 -10.96 -3.03
C PHE A 71 -5.80 -9.96 -4.12
N THR A 72 -6.65 -10.39 -5.05
CA THR A 72 -7.31 -9.47 -5.98
C THR A 72 -8.68 -9.10 -5.39
N LEU A 73 -8.91 -7.80 -5.18
CA LEU A 73 -10.17 -7.28 -4.67
C LEU A 73 -10.65 -6.11 -5.51
N LYS A 74 -11.97 -5.95 -5.58
CA LYS A 74 -12.58 -4.72 -6.11
C LYS A 74 -12.13 -3.53 -5.24
N PRO A 75 -11.83 -2.35 -5.83
CA PRO A 75 -11.37 -1.19 -5.08
C PRO A 75 -12.40 -0.71 -4.06
N SER A 76 -13.69 -0.84 -4.38
CA SER A 76 -14.80 -0.54 -3.46
C SER A 76 -14.75 -1.40 -2.19
N VAL A 77 -14.46 -2.70 -2.32
CA VAL A 77 -14.37 -3.62 -1.18
C VAL A 77 -13.16 -3.27 -0.30
N ARG A 78 -11.99 -3.02 -0.91
CA ARG A 78 -10.79 -2.60 -0.17
C ARG A 78 -11.02 -1.32 0.65
N LYS A 79 -11.72 -0.34 0.09
CA LYS A 79 -12.09 0.90 0.80
C LYS A 79 -12.98 0.61 2.01
N LYS A 80 -13.98 -0.27 1.87
CA LYS A 80 -14.87 -0.66 2.97
C LYS A 80 -14.11 -1.36 4.10
N ILE A 81 -13.24 -2.34 3.79
CA ILE A 81 -12.42 -3.03 4.79
C ILE A 81 -11.54 -2.02 5.54
N THR A 82 -10.90 -1.11 4.81
CA THR A 82 -10.02 -0.09 5.42
C THR A 82 -10.82 0.85 6.33
N LYS A 83 -12.03 1.25 5.93
CA LYS A 83 -12.91 2.09 6.74
C LYS A 83 -13.34 1.37 8.02
N LEU A 84 -13.85 0.14 7.91
CA LEU A 84 -14.26 -0.68 9.04
C LEU A 84 -13.12 -0.93 10.03
N ALA A 85 -11.92 -1.23 9.53
CA ALA A 85 -10.75 -1.42 10.38
C ALA A 85 -10.46 -0.17 11.22
N LYS A 86 -10.49 1.02 10.61
CA LYS A 86 -10.29 2.29 11.33
C LYS A 86 -11.39 2.58 12.34
N GLU A 87 -12.65 2.34 11.98
CA GLU A 87 -13.81 2.54 12.85
C GLU A 87 -13.77 1.64 14.09
N ASN A 88 -13.24 0.41 13.95
CA ASN A 88 -13.07 -0.54 15.05
C ASN A 88 -11.71 -0.39 15.78
N GLY A 89 -10.92 0.64 15.49
CA GLY A 89 -9.66 0.91 16.20
C GLY A 89 -8.47 0.03 15.79
N TYR A 90 -8.56 -0.69 14.66
CA TYR A 90 -7.47 -1.52 14.17
C TYR A 90 -6.35 -0.71 13.52
N LYS A 91 -5.11 -1.12 13.77
CA LYS A 91 -3.90 -0.54 13.17
C LYS A 91 -3.82 -0.75 11.65
N SER A 92 -4.45 -1.80 11.12
CA SER A 92 -4.43 -2.10 9.69
C SER A 92 -5.63 -2.94 9.25
N ALA A 93 -5.95 -2.87 7.95
CA ALA A 93 -6.95 -3.72 7.32
C ALA A 93 -6.62 -5.22 7.46
N SER A 94 -5.34 -5.61 7.38
CA SER A 94 -4.93 -7.01 7.56
C SER A 94 -5.17 -7.54 8.97
N ALA A 95 -4.98 -6.69 9.99
CA ALA A 95 -5.24 -7.08 11.38
C ALA A 95 -6.74 -7.32 11.60
N PHE A 96 -7.57 -6.40 11.13
CA PHE A 96 -9.03 -6.56 11.18
C PHE A 96 -9.49 -7.84 10.47
N VAL A 97 -8.96 -8.11 9.27
CA VAL A 97 -9.31 -9.32 8.51
C VAL A 97 -8.93 -10.58 9.27
N ASN A 98 -7.72 -10.66 9.82
CA ASN A 98 -7.28 -11.83 10.59
C ASN A 98 -8.19 -12.07 11.79
N ASP A 99 -8.42 -11.08 12.64
CA ASP A 99 -9.27 -11.21 13.83
C ASP A 99 -10.71 -11.64 13.48
N VAL A 100 -11.26 -11.12 12.39
CA VAL A 100 -12.60 -11.51 11.92
C VAL A 100 -12.62 -12.98 11.53
N PHE A 101 -11.62 -13.47 10.79
CA PHE A 101 -11.61 -14.86 10.33
C PHE A 101 -11.11 -15.85 11.38
N GLU A 102 -10.32 -15.42 12.37
CA GLU A 102 -9.91 -16.25 13.52
C GLU A 102 -11.07 -16.51 14.49
N SER A 103 -12.10 -15.66 14.48
CA SER A 103 -13.28 -15.78 15.34
C SER A 103 -14.49 -16.45 14.67
N LEU A 104 -14.38 -16.84 13.40
CA LEU A 104 -15.38 -17.65 12.68
C LEU A 104 -15.24 -19.14 13.02
#